data_AF-A0A968XVK2-F1
#
_entry.id   AF-A0A968XVK2-F1
#
_cell.length_a   1.000
_cell.length_b   1.000
_cell.length_c   1.000
_cell.angle_alpha   90.00
_cell.angle_beta   90.00
_cell.angle_gamma   90.00
#
_symmetry.space_group_name_H-M   'P 1'
#
loop_
_entity.id
_entity.type
_entity.pdbx_description
1 polymer ?
#
loop_
_entity_poly.entity_id
_entity_poly.type
_entity_poly.pdbx_seq_one_letter_code
_entity_poly.pdbx_strand_id
1 'polypeptide(L)'
;MRLGPEALSAYDHVLRSEVLFLRFTRDDNAEARRLAEMAVEIDPKSAQAHAQLGLTHCMDHGCGWVGDRARALDAALGLARHAVQLDEANCRARWLLGFVHNFRREYDDARAHLRRRSPSIPTTARWRKRTRTWRRFGMEEKFGTVGSAVEMAQRSRTQRSRTQRSLTNTKSAKDTR
;
A
#
# COMPACT_ATOMS: atom_id res chain seq x y z
N MET A 1 24.45 5.82 5.06
CA MET A 1 24.46 6.07 3.61
C MET A 1 23.93 7.47 3.38
N ARG A 2 24.76 8.41 2.91
CA ARG A 2 24.36 9.80 2.62
C ARG A 2 23.91 9.83 1.16
N LEU A 3 22.66 10.22 0.91
CA LEU A 3 22.12 10.35 -0.45
C LEU A 3 22.87 11.50 -1.16
N GLY A 4 23.15 11.33 -2.46
CA GLY A 4 23.68 12.43 -3.28
C GLY A 4 22.68 13.60 -3.35
N PRO A 5 23.12 14.82 -3.73
CA PRO A 5 22.26 16.00 -3.83
C PRO A 5 20.99 15.77 -4.66
N GLU A 6 21.10 15.03 -5.76
CA GLU A 6 20.02 14.70 -6.67
C GLU A 6 19.03 13.71 -6.02
N ALA A 7 19.54 12.67 -5.37
CA ALA A 7 18.71 11.71 -4.64
C ALA A 7 18.00 12.35 -3.43
N LEU A 8 18.62 13.37 -2.80
CA LEU A 8 18.00 14.16 -1.75
C LEU A 8 16.88 15.05 -2.30
N SER A 9 17.07 15.63 -3.49
CA SER A 9 16.04 16.39 -4.21
C SER A 9 14.85 15.52 -4.62
N ALA A 10 15.09 14.34 -5.20
CA ALA A 10 14.05 13.37 -5.52
C ALA A 10 13.25 12.96 -4.28
N TYR A 11 13.94 12.70 -3.16
CA TYR A 11 13.31 12.35 -1.89
C TYR A 11 12.44 13.49 -1.33
N ASP A 12 12.88 14.75 -1.42
CA ASP A 12 12.07 15.91 -1.02
C ASP A 12 10.78 16.02 -1.86
N HIS A 13 10.90 15.86 -3.18
CA HIS A 13 9.75 15.86 -4.08
C HIS A 13 8.73 14.76 -3.73
N VAL A 14 9.20 13.56 -3.39
CA VAL A 14 8.34 12.47 -2.90
C VAL A 14 7.63 12.89 -1.61
N LEU A 15 8.34 13.42 -0.61
CA LEU A 15 7.73 13.83 0.65
C LEU A 15 6.66 14.92 0.46
N ARG A 16 6.92 15.90 -0.42
CA ARG A 16 5.95 16.95 -0.76
C ARG A 16 4.73 16.38 -1.47
N SER A 17 4.93 15.46 -2.41
CA SER A 17 3.83 14.71 -3.06
C SER A 17 2.98 13.98 -2.03
N GLU A 18 3.59 13.32 -1.05
CA GLU A 18 2.87 12.61 0.00
C GLU A 18 1.97 13.53 0.84
N VAL A 19 2.47 14.71 1.20
CA VAL A 19 1.70 15.69 1.97
C VAL A 19 0.47 16.18 1.20
N LEU A 20 0.60 16.39 -0.10
CA LEU A 20 -0.51 16.81 -0.97
C LEU A 20 -1.51 15.67 -1.19
N PHE A 21 -1.02 14.46 -1.47
CA PHE A 21 -1.86 13.27 -1.63
C PHE A 21 -2.77 13.04 -0.41
N LEU A 22 -2.25 13.30 0.79
CA LEU A 22 -3.00 13.19 2.05
C LEU A 22 -4.15 14.20 2.21
N ARG A 23 -4.28 15.20 1.32
CA ARG A 23 -5.36 16.20 1.36
C ARG A 23 -6.63 15.73 0.64
N PHE A 24 -6.55 14.70 -0.20
CA PHE A 24 -7.72 14.08 -0.84
C PHE A 24 -8.59 15.06 -1.66
N THR A 25 -7.95 15.96 -2.41
CA THR A 25 -8.64 16.79 -3.41
C THR A 25 -8.11 16.47 -4.80
N ARG A 26 -8.89 16.76 -5.84
CA ARG A 26 -8.49 16.53 -7.23
C ARG A 26 -7.23 17.35 -7.57
N ASP A 27 -7.23 18.61 -7.18
CA ASP A 27 -6.15 19.55 -7.50
C ASP A 27 -4.87 19.19 -6.74
N ASP A 28 -4.97 18.85 -5.44
CA ASP A 28 -3.80 18.39 -4.67
C ASP A 28 -3.27 17.06 -5.23
N ASN A 29 -4.13 16.17 -5.74
CA ASN A 29 -3.68 14.91 -6.35
C ASN A 29 -2.96 15.13 -7.70
N ALA A 30 -3.41 16.12 -8.48
CA ALA A 30 -2.72 16.52 -9.71
C ALA A 30 -1.34 17.12 -9.41
N GLU A 31 -1.21 17.99 -8.42
CA GLU A 31 0.10 18.52 -8.03
C GLU A 31 0.98 17.45 -7.36
N ALA A 32 0.38 16.55 -6.57
CA ALA A 32 1.10 15.39 -6.03
C ALA A 32 1.67 14.50 -7.14
N ARG A 33 0.93 14.33 -8.25
CA ARG A 33 1.41 13.60 -9.44
C ARG A 33 2.60 14.30 -10.07
N ARG A 34 2.50 15.60 -10.32
CA ARG A 34 3.58 16.39 -10.91
C ARG A 34 4.87 16.30 -10.10
N LEU A 35 4.78 16.37 -8.77
CA LEU A 35 5.94 16.21 -7.89
C LEU A 35 6.51 14.79 -7.91
N ALA A 36 5.66 13.77 -8.01
CA ALA A 36 6.12 12.39 -8.11
C ALA A 36 6.78 12.10 -9.47
N GLU A 37 6.29 12.69 -10.56
CA GLU A 37 6.92 12.64 -11.89
C GLU A 37 8.31 13.27 -11.86
N MET A 38 8.45 14.48 -11.28
CA MET A 38 9.77 15.11 -11.08
C MET A 38 10.72 14.23 -10.27
N ALA A 39 10.22 13.57 -9.22
CA ALA A 39 11.05 12.66 -8.43
C ALA A 39 11.55 11.45 -9.24
N VAL A 40 10.71 10.92 -10.14
CA VAL A 40 11.08 9.83 -11.06
C VAL A 40 12.09 10.32 -12.11
N GLU A 41 11.95 11.54 -12.62
CA GLU A 41 12.91 12.13 -13.57
C GLU A 41 14.29 12.31 -12.94
N ILE A 42 14.35 12.75 -11.69
CA ILE A 42 15.61 12.95 -10.95
C ILE A 42 16.24 11.62 -10.54
N ASP A 43 15.43 10.68 -10.02
CA ASP A 43 15.88 9.33 -9.67
C ASP A 43 14.97 8.26 -10.27
N PRO A 44 15.27 7.82 -11.52
CA PRO A 44 14.51 6.75 -12.18
C PRO A 44 14.64 5.39 -11.51
N LYS A 45 15.54 5.22 -10.54
CA LYS A 45 15.70 3.96 -9.77
C LYS A 45 15.01 4.03 -8.41
N SER A 46 14.37 5.15 -8.08
CA SER A 46 13.62 5.29 -6.84
C SER A 46 12.32 4.49 -6.87
N ALA A 47 12.31 3.35 -6.19
CA ALA A 47 11.08 2.59 -5.96
C ALA A 47 10.00 3.41 -5.24
N GLN A 48 10.41 4.32 -4.34
CA GLN A 48 9.48 5.17 -3.60
C GLN A 48 8.80 6.21 -4.51
N ALA A 49 9.54 6.81 -5.45
CA ALA A 49 8.99 7.78 -6.40
C ALA A 49 7.94 7.12 -7.32
N HIS A 50 8.29 5.97 -7.89
CA HIS A 50 7.35 5.18 -8.71
C HIS A 50 6.11 4.74 -7.93
N ALA A 51 6.28 4.30 -6.69
CA ALA A 51 5.14 3.95 -5.84
C ALA A 51 4.26 5.17 -5.52
N GLN A 52 4.86 6.34 -5.28
CA GLN A 52 4.10 7.55 -5.00
C GLN A 52 3.33 8.04 -6.24
N LEU A 53 3.93 7.96 -7.43
CA LEU A 53 3.25 8.26 -8.69
C LEU A 53 2.04 7.34 -8.91
N GLY A 54 2.24 6.02 -8.73
CA GLY A 54 1.17 5.02 -8.88
C GLY A 54 0.01 5.25 -7.92
N LEU A 55 0.27 5.73 -6.70
CA LEU A 55 -0.78 6.06 -5.75
C LEU A 55 -1.69 7.18 -6.25
N THR A 56 -1.15 8.20 -6.91
CA THR A 56 -1.97 9.29 -7.47
C THR A 56 -2.95 8.77 -8.53
N HIS A 57 -2.55 7.79 -9.34
CA HIS A 57 -3.42 7.14 -10.31
C HIS A 57 -4.48 6.26 -9.65
N CYS A 58 -4.13 5.54 -8.59
CA CYS A 58 -5.11 4.82 -7.78
C CYS A 58 -6.15 5.75 -7.14
N MET A 59 -5.74 6.96 -6.72
CA MET A 59 -6.65 7.95 -6.17
C MET A 59 -7.64 8.45 -7.23
N ASP A 60 -7.15 8.78 -8.41
CA ASP A 60 -7.99 9.17 -9.55
C ASP A 60 -9.00 8.07 -9.90
N HIS A 61 -8.55 6.81 -9.92
CA HIS A 61 -9.43 5.67 -10.10
C HIS A 61 -10.46 5.58 -8.97
N GLY A 62 -10.04 5.59 -7.70
CA GLY A 62 -10.92 5.37 -6.56
C GLY A 62 -11.99 6.45 -6.36
N CYS A 63 -11.60 7.72 -6.59
CA CYS A 63 -12.46 8.90 -6.47
C CYS A 63 -13.25 9.21 -7.74
N GLY A 64 -12.92 8.59 -8.89
CA GLY A 64 -13.57 8.86 -10.16
C GLY A 64 -13.24 10.26 -10.72
N TRP A 65 -12.03 10.76 -10.48
CA TRP A 65 -11.59 12.08 -10.96
C TRP A 65 -11.13 12.10 -12.42
N VAL A 66 -11.09 10.93 -13.06
CA VAL A 66 -10.72 10.72 -14.46
C VAL A 66 -11.83 9.99 -15.19
N GLY A 67 -12.00 10.32 -16.48
CA GLY A 67 -13.00 9.67 -17.34
C GLY A 67 -12.68 8.19 -17.59
N ASP A 68 -11.40 7.88 -17.87
CA ASP A 68 -10.95 6.50 -18.07
C ASP A 68 -10.31 5.94 -16.80
N ARG A 69 -11.16 5.34 -15.96
CA ARG A 69 -10.75 4.72 -14.70
C ARG A 69 -9.96 3.43 -14.90
N ALA A 70 -10.15 2.72 -16.02
CA ALA A 70 -9.43 1.49 -16.31
C ALA A 70 -7.97 1.81 -16.63
N ARG A 71 -7.73 2.77 -17.51
CA ARG A 71 -6.38 3.25 -17.85
C ARG A 71 -5.62 3.77 -16.64
N ALA A 72 -6.28 4.50 -15.74
CA ALA A 72 -5.64 4.95 -14.50
C ALA A 72 -5.21 3.77 -13.61
N LEU A 73 -6.02 2.71 -13.53
CA LEU A 73 -5.69 1.54 -12.74
C LEU A 73 -4.55 0.71 -13.38
N ASP A 74 -4.52 0.61 -14.71
CA ASP A 74 -3.44 -0.07 -15.43
C ASP A 74 -2.10 0.68 -15.32
N ALA A 75 -2.13 2.01 -15.38
CA ALA A 75 -0.95 2.84 -15.12
C ALA A 75 -0.42 2.61 -13.70
N ALA A 76 -1.32 2.59 -12.70
CA ALA A 76 -0.93 2.29 -11.32
C ALA A 76 -0.33 0.88 -11.18
N LEU A 77 -0.87 -0.13 -11.89
CA LEU A 77 -0.32 -1.49 -11.88
C LEU A 77 1.10 -1.54 -12.45
N GLY A 78 1.32 -0.89 -13.60
CA GLY A 78 2.65 -0.84 -14.23
C GLY A 78 3.68 -0.22 -13.30
N LEU A 79 3.35 0.92 -12.70
CA LEU A 79 4.20 1.62 -11.74
C LEU A 79 4.46 0.79 -10.48
N ALA A 80 3.44 0.10 -9.96
CA ALA A 80 3.58 -0.76 -8.79
C ALA A 80 4.51 -1.95 -9.04
N ARG A 81 4.35 -2.62 -10.18
CA ARG A 81 5.22 -3.74 -10.60
C ARG A 81 6.66 -3.26 -10.77
N HIS A 82 6.85 -2.13 -11.44
CA HIS A 82 8.18 -1.56 -11.63
C HIS A 82 8.83 -1.17 -10.30
N ALA A 83 8.10 -0.52 -9.40
CA ALA A 83 8.61 -0.15 -8.08
C ALA A 83 9.04 -1.38 -7.25
N VAL A 84 8.29 -2.49 -7.33
CA VAL A 84 8.66 -3.75 -6.65
C VAL A 84 9.87 -4.42 -7.32
N GLN A 85 10.05 -4.28 -8.63
CA GLN A 85 11.25 -4.76 -9.33
C GLN A 85 12.50 -3.97 -8.92
N LEU A 86 12.37 -2.65 -8.72
CA LEU A 86 13.47 -1.78 -8.29
C LEU A 86 13.92 -2.08 -6.85
N ASP A 87 12.97 -2.22 -5.93
CA ASP A 87 13.23 -2.60 -4.55
C ASP A 87 12.09 -3.48 -4.05
N GLU A 88 12.34 -4.79 -4.02
CA GLU A 88 11.35 -5.74 -3.54
C GLU A 88 11.01 -5.44 -2.08
N ALA A 89 11.99 -5.07 -1.25
CA ALA A 89 11.80 -4.78 0.17
C ALA A 89 10.99 -3.50 0.42
N ASN A 90 10.79 -2.65 -0.59
CA ASN A 90 10.06 -1.41 -0.46
C ASN A 90 8.62 -1.67 -0.04
N CYS A 91 8.31 -1.30 1.20
CA CYS A 91 7.01 -1.60 1.77
C CYS A 91 5.90 -0.78 1.07
N ARG A 92 6.20 0.42 0.57
CA ARG A 92 5.23 1.27 -0.13
C ARG A 92 4.89 0.71 -1.52
N ALA A 93 5.89 0.23 -2.25
CA ALA A 93 5.70 -0.43 -3.55
C ALA A 93 4.84 -1.69 -3.41
N ARG A 94 5.17 -2.58 -2.46
CA ARG A 94 4.35 -3.79 -2.19
C ARG A 94 2.93 -3.44 -1.74
N TRP A 95 2.78 -2.39 -0.93
CA TRP A 95 1.45 -1.94 -0.49
C TRP A 95 0.61 -1.42 -1.67
N LEU A 96 1.19 -0.57 -2.53
CA LEU A 96 0.53 -0.11 -3.76
C LEU A 96 0.13 -1.30 -4.64
N LEU A 97 1.02 -2.27 -4.85
CA LEU A 97 0.73 -3.43 -5.69
C LEU A 97 -0.47 -4.22 -5.15
N GLY A 98 -0.48 -4.52 -3.84
CA GLY A 98 -1.63 -5.15 -3.21
C GLY A 98 -2.91 -4.32 -3.28
N PHE A 99 -2.78 -2.99 -3.26
CA PHE A 99 -3.90 -2.07 -3.37
C PHE A 99 -4.51 -2.04 -4.79
N VAL A 100 -3.67 -2.04 -5.82
CA VAL A 100 -4.12 -2.15 -7.21
C VAL A 100 -4.83 -3.48 -7.47
N HIS A 101 -4.29 -4.60 -6.98
CA HIS A 101 -4.94 -5.91 -7.07
C HIS A 101 -6.32 -5.91 -6.38
N ASN A 102 -6.49 -5.14 -5.28
CA ASN A 102 -7.79 -5.02 -4.64
C ASN A 102 -8.84 -4.32 -5.54
N PHE A 103 -8.47 -3.20 -6.17
CA PHE A 103 -9.36 -2.53 -7.14
C PHE A 103 -9.69 -3.40 -8.35
N ARG A 104 -8.77 -4.27 -8.77
CA ARG A 104 -8.98 -5.26 -9.83
C ARG A 104 -9.78 -6.49 -9.37
N ARG A 105 -10.14 -6.58 -8.09
CA ARG A 105 -10.82 -7.72 -7.45
C ARG A 105 -10.01 -9.03 -7.46
N GLU A 106 -8.69 -8.91 -7.56
CA GLU A 106 -7.71 -10.00 -7.51
C GLU A 106 -7.30 -10.21 -6.03
N TYR A 107 -8.24 -10.68 -5.21
CA TYR A 107 -8.11 -10.63 -3.74
C TYR A 107 -7.00 -11.52 -3.17
N ASP A 108 -6.69 -12.65 -3.80
CA ASP A 108 -5.63 -13.54 -3.33
C ASP A 108 -4.24 -12.95 -3.57
N ASP A 109 -4.02 -12.30 -4.71
CA ASP A 109 -2.79 -11.58 -5.02
C ASP A 109 -2.62 -10.37 -4.09
N ALA A 110 -3.71 -9.61 -3.87
CA ALA A 110 -3.73 -8.51 -2.91
C ALA A 110 -3.27 -8.98 -1.52
N ARG A 111 -3.80 -10.11 -1.05
CA ARG A 111 -3.43 -10.70 0.25
C ARG A 111 -1.98 -11.15 0.30
N ALA A 112 -1.44 -11.70 -0.78
CA ALA A 112 -0.05 -12.14 -0.84
C ALA A 112 0.93 -10.98 -0.65
N HIS A 113 0.68 -9.85 -1.34
CA HIS A 113 1.52 -8.66 -1.26
C HIS A 113 1.41 -7.92 0.07
N LEU A 114 0.21 -7.87 0.66
CA LEU A 114 -0.03 -7.17 1.92
C LEU A 114 0.42 -7.95 3.17
N ARG A 115 0.55 -9.28 3.07
CA ARG A 115 0.97 -10.15 4.19
C ARG A 115 2.44 -10.01 4.59
N ARG A 116 3.32 -9.59 3.68
CA ARG A 116 4.77 -9.47 3.94
C ARG A 116 5.16 -8.12 4.58
N ARG A 117 4.18 -7.31 4.96
CA ARG A 117 4.39 -5.96 5.45
C ARG A 117 4.90 -5.96 6.90
N SER A 118 6.10 -5.40 7.10
CA SER A 118 6.58 -4.98 8.41
C SER A 118 5.80 -3.73 8.88
N PRO A 119 5.51 -3.53 10.18
CA PRO A 119 4.68 -2.43 10.69
C PRO A 119 5.22 -1.01 10.38
N SER A 120 6.42 -0.88 9.84
CA SER A 120 7.14 0.38 9.67
C SER A 120 6.62 1.29 8.55
N ILE A 121 5.70 0.85 7.68
CA ILE A 121 4.93 1.84 6.90
C ILE A 121 4.03 2.57 7.91
N PRO A 122 4.02 3.91 8.00
CA PRO A 122 3.18 4.64 8.94
C PRO A 122 1.67 4.57 8.61
N THR A 123 1.13 3.40 8.27
CA THR A 123 -0.28 3.12 7.96
C THR A 123 -1.14 2.99 9.23
N THR A 124 -0.81 3.68 10.31
CA THR A 124 -1.70 3.67 11.49
C THR A 124 -1.76 5.02 12.17
N ALA A 125 -0.72 5.83 12.23
CA ALA A 125 -0.86 7.16 12.88
C ALA A 125 -1.22 8.29 11.89
N ARG A 126 -0.62 8.31 10.70
CA ARG A 126 -0.71 9.45 9.76
C ARG A 126 -1.93 9.39 8.83
N TRP A 127 -2.33 8.18 8.42
CA TRP A 127 -3.49 7.94 7.54
C TRP A 127 -4.80 7.78 8.30
N ARG A 128 -4.76 7.26 9.54
CA ARG A 128 -5.95 7.04 10.39
C ARG A 128 -6.44 8.31 11.08
N LYS A 129 -5.60 9.35 11.18
CA LYS A 129 -5.90 10.59 11.92
C LYS A 129 -5.84 11.83 11.03
N ARG A 130 -6.60 11.83 9.93
CA ARG A 130 -7.09 13.02 9.19
C ARG A 130 -7.96 12.51 8.04
N THR A 131 -9.25 12.76 7.86
CA THR A 131 -10.34 13.49 8.53
C THR A 131 -11.61 13.07 7.74
N ARG A 132 -12.82 13.38 8.23
CA ARG A 132 -14.17 13.31 7.62
C ARG A 132 -14.31 13.12 6.08
N THR A 133 -13.40 13.65 5.26
CA THR A 133 -13.27 13.41 3.81
C THR A 133 -13.05 11.94 3.42
N TRP A 134 -12.28 11.17 4.19
CA TRP A 134 -12.04 9.74 3.92
C TRP A 134 -13.31 8.88 3.95
N ARG A 135 -14.15 9.13 4.96
CA ARG A 135 -15.47 8.50 5.09
C ARG A 135 -16.43 9.02 4.03
N ARG A 136 -16.39 10.32 3.74
CA ARG A 136 -17.21 10.97 2.69
C ARG A 136 -17.01 10.35 1.30
N PHE A 137 -15.79 9.90 0.98
CA PHE A 137 -15.50 9.23 -0.30
C PHE A 137 -15.60 7.69 -0.25
N GLY A 138 -16.09 7.12 0.86
CA GLY A 138 -16.27 5.67 1.00
C GLY A 138 -14.96 4.87 0.99
N MET A 139 -13.82 5.54 1.23
CA MET A 139 -12.52 4.88 1.23
C MET A 139 -12.33 4.02 2.48
N GLU A 140 -13.01 4.29 3.60
CA GLU A 140 -12.99 3.38 4.75
C GLU A 140 -13.61 2.01 4.46
N GLU A 141 -14.64 1.93 3.62
CA GLU A 141 -15.29 0.65 3.30
C GLU A 141 -14.41 -0.15 2.33
N LYS A 142 -13.94 0.50 1.26
CA LYS A 142 -13.05 -0.11 0.25
C LYS A 142 -11.69 -0.53 0.82
N PHE A 143 -11.15 0.22 1.79
CA PHE A 143 -9.85 -0.07 2.41
C PHE A 143 -9.96 -0.85 3.73
N GLY A 144 -11.09 -0.72 4.44
CA GLY A 144 -11.37 -1.42 5.70
C GLY A 144 -11.57 -2.91 5.51
N THR A 145 -12.06 -3.36 4.34
CA THR A 145 -12.10 -4.79 3.98
C THR A 145 -10.69 -5.40 3.92
N VAL A 146 -9.70 -4.62 3.48
CA VAL A 146 -8.31 -5.10 3.40
C VAL A 146 -7.68 -5.22 4.78
N GLY A 147 -7.89 -4.23 5.65
CA GLY A 147 -7.45 -4.28 7.06
C GLY A 147 -8.12 -5.41 7.83
N SER A 148 -9.45 -5.54 7.71
CA SER A 148 -10.22 -6.61 8.37
C SER A 148 -9.92 -7.99 7.80
N ALA A 149 -9.72 -8.16 6.48
CA ALA A 149 -9.33 -9.44 5.90
C ALA A 149 -7.94 -9.90 6.35
N VAL A 150 -6.99 -8.96 6.52
CA VAL A 150 -5.67 -9.26 7.08
C VAL A 150 -5.77 -9.59 8.58
N GLU A 151 -6.57 -8.85 9.33
CA GLU A 151 -6.79 -9.08 10.76
C GLU A 151 -7.52 -10.41 11.03
N MET A 152 -8.53 -10.76 10.20
CA MET A 152 -9.20 -12.06 10.23
C MET A 152 -8.26 -13.21 9.83
N ALA A 153 -7.34 -12.99 8.88
CA ALA A 153 -6.32 -13.97 8.51
C ALA A 153 -5.26 -14.18 9.61
N GLN A 154 -4.95 -13.14 10.39
CA GLN A 154 -4.08 -13.23 11.57
C GLN A 154 -4.75 -13.94 12.74
N ARG A 155 -6.06 -13.69 12.96
CA ARG A 155 -6.87 -14.41 13.95
C ARG A 155 -6.93 -15.90 13.63
N SER A 156 -7.23 -16.26 12.38
CA SER A 156 -7.29 -17.66 11.94
C SER A 156 -5.94 -18.39 12.00
N ARG A 157 -4.81 -17.72 11.78
CA ARG A 157 -3.47 -18.30 12.03
C ARG A 157 -3.17 -18.52 13.50
N THR A 158 -3.49 -17.54 14.35
CA THR A 158 -3.30 -17.64 15.81
C THR A 158 -4.23 -18.70 16.41
N GLN A 159 -5.41 -18.88 15.83
CA GLN A 159 -6.35 -19.95 16.21
C GLN A 159 -5.83 -21.31 15.76
N ARG A 160 -5.35 -21.45 14.51
CA ARG A 160 -4.74 -22.70 14.02
C ARG A 160 -3.51 -23.13 14.80
N SER A 161 -2.63 -22.18 15.16
CA SER A 161 -1.43 -22.47 15.96
C SER A 161 -1.78 -22.86 17.41
N ARG A 162 -2.83 -22.25 17.99
CA ARG A 162 -3.37 -22.64 19.30
C ARG A 162 -4.01 -24.03 19.28
N THR A 163 -4.79 -24.37 18.25
CA THR A 163 -5.36 -25.72 18.11
C THR A 163 -4.29 -26.77 17.83
N GLN A 164 -3.27 -26.48 17.02
CA GLN A 164 -2.16 -27.42 16.79
C GLN A 164 -1.34 -27.67 18.06
N ARG A 165 -1.08 -26.63 18.86
CA ARG A 165 -0.37 -26.76 20.15
C ARG A 165 -1.19 -27.50 21.22
N SER A 166 -2.52 -27.40 21.17
CA SER A 166 -3.44 -28.17 22.03
C SER A 166 -3.51 -29.66 21.65
N LEU A 167 -3.46 -29.97 20.35
CA LEU A 167 -3.44 -31.34 19.83
C LEU A 167 -2.11 -32.07 20.10
N THR A 168 -0.99 -31.36 20.14
CA THR A 168 0.32 -31.94 20.50
C THR A 168 0.44 -32.23 22.00
N ASN A 169 -0.11 -31.36 22.86
CA ASN A 169 -0.11 -31.59 24.32
C ASN A 169 -1.01 -32.75 24.76
N THR A 170 -2.09 -33.04 24.02
CA THR A 170 -3.01 -34.15 24.33
C THR A 170 -2.50 -35.50 23.82
N LYS A 171 -1.68 -35.53 22.77
CA LYS A 171 -0.97 -36.75 22.34
C LYS A 171 0.16 -37.11 23.31
N SER A 172 0.94 -36.14 23.79
CA SER A 172 2.05 -36.40 24.72
C SER A 172 1.60 -36.94 26.09
N ALA A 173 0.35 -36.68 26.50
CA ALA A 173 -0.23 -37.20 27.74
C ALA A 173 -0.82 -38.61 27.62
N LYS A 174 -0.93 -39.17 26.40
CA LYS A 174 -1.41 -40.54 26.16
C LYS A 174 -0.28 -41.57 26.00
N ASP A 175 0.95 -41.12 25.78
CA ASP A 175 2.15 -41.98 25.64
C ASP A 175 2.94 -42.18 26.95
N THR A 176 2.38 -41.79 28.11
CA THR A 176 3.04 -41.92 29.43
C THR A 176 2.34 -42.88 30.39
N ARG A 177 1.61 -43.88 29.88
CA ARG A 177 1.03 -44.96 30.70
C ARG A 177 1.41 -46.33 30.18
#